data_AF-A0A523PIX8-F1
#
_entry.id   AF-A0A523PIX8-F1
#
_cell.length_a   1.000
_cell.length_b   1.000
_cell.length_c   1.000
_cell.angle_alpha   90.00
_cell.angle_beta   90.00
_cell.angle_gamma   90.00
#
_symmetry.space_group_name_H-M   'P 1'
#
loop_
_entity.id
_entity.type
_entity.pdbx_description
1 polymer ?
#
loop_
_entity_poly.entity_id
_entity_poly.type
_entity_poly.pdbx_seq_one_letter_code
_entity_poly.pdbx_strand_id
1 'polypeptide(L)' 'MRVFAGKKRCFCSNCGSHIYAYMAAKPDIVVLGMGTLDEDPKVRPIRHIWMSHRAPWYEVLDDLPTHDEMPA' A
#
# COMPACT_ATOMS: atom_id res chain seq x y z
N MET A 1 4.16 14.72 4.30
CA MET A 1 3.37 13.49 4.48
C MET A 1 1.89 13.85 4.36
N ARG A 2 1.24 13.64 3.20
CA ARG A 2 -0.20 13.93 3.04
C ARG A 2 -1.03 12.81 3.66
N VAL A 3 -1.93 13.16 4.57
CA VAL A 3 -2.89 12.23 5.17
C VAL A 3 -4.13 12.23 4.28
N PHE A 4 -4.38 11.12 3.58
CA PHE A 4 -5.64 10.95 2.85
C PHE A 4 -6.77 10.81 3.87
N ALA A 5 -7.72 11.75 3.85
CA ALA A 5 -8.86 11.76 4.75
C ALA A 5 -9.65 10.44 4.62
N GLY A 6 -9.95 9.79 5.74
CA GLY A 6 -10.77 8.57 5.79
C GLY A 6 -10.01 7.25 5.90
N LYS A 7 -8.69 7.21 5.63
CA LYS A 7 -7.87 6.00 5.83
C LYS A 7 -7.23 6.00 7.23
N LYS A 8 -7.59 5.03 8.06
CA LYS A 8 -6.97 4.80 9.36
C LYS A 8 -5.81 3.82 9.21
N ARG A 9 -4.68 4.11 9.84
CA ARG A 9 -3.47 3.27 9.85
C ARG A 9 -3.25 2.72 11.24
N CYS A 10 -2.93 1.43 11.33
CA CYS A 10 -2.70 0.71 12.56
C CYS A 10 -1.22 0.31 12.63
N PHE A 11 -0.61 0.59 13.77
CA PHE A 11 0.83 0.38 14.01
C PHE A 11 1.03 -0.55 15.19
N CYS A 12 2.12 -1.31 15.18
CA CYS A 12 2.56 -2.09 16.33
C CYS A 12 2.90 -1.15 17.49
N SER A 13 2.31 -1.38 18.67
CA SER A 13 2.58 -0.58 19.86
C SER A 13 4.01 -0.74 20.41
N ASN A 14 4.69 -1.84 20.07
CA ASN A 14 6.04 -2.13 20.56
C ASN A 14 7.14 -1.53 19.67
N CYS A 15 7.03 -1.66 18.34
CA CYS A 15 8.08 -1.23 17.40
C CYS A 15 7.68 -0.09 16.46
N GLY A 16 6.40 0.31 16.43
CA GLY A 16 5.92 1.38 15.54
C GLY A 16 5.74 0.96 14.07
N SER A 17 5.99 -0.29 13.70
CA SER A 17 5.79 -0.77 12.31
C SER A 17 4.33 -0.64 11.87
N HIS A 18 4.11 -0.19 10.64
CA HIS A 18 2.78 -0.14 10.03
C HIS A 18 2.32 -1.53 9.63
N ILE A 19 1.27 -2.04 10.28
CA ILE A 19 0.77 -3.40 10.05
C ILE A 19 -0.30 -3.38 8.97
N TYR A 20 -1.36 -2.60 9.18
CA TYR A 20 -2.47 -2.53 8.24
C TYR A 20 -3.15 -1.18 8.27
N ALA A 21 -3.96 -0.93 7.26
CA ALA A 21 -4.83 0.24 7.18
C ALA A 21 -6.22 -0.15 6.68
N TYR A 22 -7.22 0.60 7.10
CA TYR A 22 -8.62 0.35 6.75
C TYR A 22 -9.36 1.68 6.55
N MET A 23 -10.53 1.60 5.91
CA MET A 23 -11.39 2.75 5.67
C MET A 23 -12.79 2.42 6.19
N ALA A 24 -13.36 3.29 7.04
CA ALA A 24 -14.70 3.06 7.58
C ALA A 24 -15.77 2.95 6.49
N ALA A 25 -15.56 3.62 5.34
CA ALA A 25 -16.44 3.54 4.18
C ALA A 25 -16.39 2.20 3.42
N LYS A 26 -15.36 1.37 3.65
CA LYS A 26 -15.20 0.04 3.03
C LYS A 26 -14.70 -0.96 4.08
N PRO A 27 -15.57 -1.36 5.05
CA PRO A 27 -15.16 -2.16 6.21
C PRO A 27 -14.64 -3.55 5.83
N ASP A 28 -15.09 -4.11 4.70
CA ASP A 28 -14.68 -5.42 4.21
C ASP A 28 -13.30 -5.43 3.55
N ILE A 29 -12.64 -4.27 3.43
CA ILE A 29 -11.35 -4.12 2.77
C ILE A 29 -10.30 -3.61 3.75
N VAL A 30 -9.23 -4.38 3.89
CA VAL A 30 -8.02 -3.99 4.63
C VAL A 30 -6.81 -3.97 3.70
N VAL A 31 -5.89 -3.03 3.93
CA VAL A 31 -4.60 -2.96 3.25
C VAL A 31 -3.54 -3.42 4.23
N LEU A 32 -2.94 -4.58 3.97
CA LEU A 32 -1.88 -5.16 4.81
C LEU A 32 -0.50 -4.74 4.30
N GLY A 33 0.42 -4.43 5.21
CA GLY A 33 1.82 -4.22 4.88
C GLY A 33 2.49 -5.54 4.53
N MET A 34 2.87 -5.76 3.27
CA MET A 34 3.45 -7.04 2.84
C MET A 34 4.76 -7.41 3.57
N GLY A 35 5.51 -6.41 4.06
CA GLY A 35 6.72 -6.64 4.85
C GLY A 35 6.48 -7.15 6.28
N THR A 36 5.23 -7.33 6.71
CA THR A 36 4.90 -7.89 8.04
C THR A 36 4.50 -9.37 8.00
N LEU A 37 4.62 -10.02 6.84
CA LEU A 37 4.33 -11.44 6.68
C LEU A 37 5.62 -12.26 6.83
N ASP A 38 5.55 -13.35 7.58
CA ASP A 38 6.68 -14.25 7.79
C ASP A 38 6.88 -15.21 6.60
N GLU A 39 5.81 -15.52 5.87
CA GLU A 39 5.80 -16.48 4.75
C GLU A 39 5.44 -15.80 3.42
N ASP A 40 5.77 -16.45 2.28
CA ASP A 40 5.37 -15.98 0.95
C ASP A 40 3.83 -16.05 0.81
N PRO A 41 3.13 -14.92 0.62
CA PRO A 41 1.69 -14.93 0.45
C PRO A 41 1.22 -15.52 -0.89
N LYS A 42 2.15 -15.90 -1.79
CA LYS A 42 1.91 -16.46 -3.13
C LYS A 42 1.11 -15.54 -4.07
N VAL A 43 0.84 -14.32 -3.65
CA VAL A 43 0.30 -13.26 -4.50
C VAL A 43 1.45 -12.48 -5.12
N ARG A 44 1.21 -11.89 -6.29
CA ARG A 44 2.19 -11.08 -7.01
C ARG A 44 1.59 -9.71 -7.35
N PRO A 45 2.41 -8.66 -7.49
CA PRO A 45 1.93 -7.36 -7.93
C PRO A 45 1.20 -7.47 -9.28
N ILE A 46 0.12 -6.72 -9.43
CA ILE A 46 -0.69 -6.69 -10.66
C ILE A 46 -0.74 -5.30 -11.31
N ARG A 47 -0.28 -4.26 -10.60
CA ARG A 47 -0.21 -2.87 -11.06
C ARG A 47 0.60 -2.03 -10.07
N HIS A 48 1.14 -0.92 -10.56
CA HIS A 48 1.74 0.14 -9.76
C HIS A 48 0.77 1.31 -9.68
N ILE A 49 0.46 1.79 -8.47
CA ILE A 49 -0.43 2.94 -8.24
C ILE A 49 0.32 4.02 -7.47
N TRP A 50 -0.12 5.29 -7.63
CA TRP A 50 0.54 6.47 -7.06
C TRP A 50 1.93 6.77 -7.64
N MET A 51 2.12 6.46 -8.92
CA MET A 51 3.40 6.65 -9.63
C MET A 51 3.83 8.11 -9.78
N SER A 52 2.92 9.06 -9.61
CA SER A 52 3.21 10.49 -9.52
C SER A 52 4.00 10.87 -8.25
N HIS A 53 3.92 10.04 -7.21
CA HIS A 53 4.59 10.24 -5.91
C HIS A 53 5.82 9.32 -5.74
N ARG A 54 6.23 8.61 -6.79
CA ARG A 54 7.40 7.73 -6.71
C ARG A 54 8.66 8.53 -6.41
N ALA A 55 9.61 7.88 -5.73
CA ALA A 55 10.93 8.46 -5.57
C ALA A 55 11.62 8.62 -6.95
N PRO A 56 12.40 9.69 -7.18
CA PRO A 56 13.06 9.90 -8.48
C PRO A 56 14.00 8.77 -8.91
N TRP A 57 14.53 8.01 -7.93
CA TRP A 57 15.41 6.87 -8.14
C TRP A 57 14.68 5.53 -8.27
N TYR A 58 13.34 5.51 -8.17
CA TYR A 58 12.56 4.28 -8.34
C TYR A 58 12.23 4.06 -9.81
N GLU A 59 12.70 2.94 -10.35
CA GLU A 59 12.45 2.50 -11.71
C GLU A 59 11.52 1.27 -11.69
N VAL A 60 10.54 1.26 -12.59
CA VAL A 60 9.68 0.09 -12.80
C VAL A 60 10.37 -0.83 -13.80
N LEU A 61 10.62 -2.07 -13.37
CA LEU A 61 11.38 -3.05 -14.15
C LEU A 61 10.49 -4.14 -14.76
N ASP A 62 9.18 -4.01 -14.64
CA ASP A 62 8.18 -4.95 -15.15
C ASP A 62 7.20 -4.23 -16.10
N ASP A 63 6.42 -5.00 -16.84
CA ASP A 63 5.43 -4.48 -17.80
C ASP A 63 4.04 -4.32 -17.16
N LEU A 64 3.94 -4.22 -15.83
CA LEU A 64 2.64 -4.10 -15.16
C LEU A 64 2.01 -2.72 -15.40
N PRO A 65 0.68 -2.62 -15.44
CA PRO A 65 -0.01 -1.35 -15.56
C PRO A 65 0.44 -0.34 -14.49
N THR A 66 0.81 0.86 -14.92
CA THR A 66 1.22 1.96 -14.04
C THR A 66 0.17 3.07 -14.02
N HIS A 67 -0.16 3.55 -12.82
CA HIS A 67 -1.13 4.63 -12.63
C HIS A 67 -0.55 5.71 -11.72
N ASP A 68 -0.71 6.97 -12.14
CA ASP A 68 -0.23 8.13 -11.38
C ASP A 68 -1.01 8.33 -10.07
N GLU A 69 -2.27 7.90 -10.03
CA GLU A 69 -3.17 7.99 -8.87
C GLU A 69 -3.93 6.66 -8.67
N MET A 70 -4.87 6.62 -7.72
CA MET A 70 -5.76 5.47 -7.57
C MET A 70 -6.74 5.42 -8.76
N PRO A 71 -6.75 4.35 -9.57
CA PRO A 71 -7.74 4.19 -10.64
C PRO A 71 -9.15 4.08 -10.06
N ALA A 72 -10.14 4.62 -10.80
CA ALA A 72 -11.55 4.64 -10.43
C ALA A 72 -12.16 3.23 -10.28
#